data_AF-A0A504IE39-F1
#
_entry.id   AF-A0A504IE39-F1
#
_cell.length_a   1.000
_cell.length_b   1.000
_cell.length_c   1.000
_cell.angle_alpha   90.00
_cell.angle_beta   90.00
_cell.angle_gamma   90.00
#
_symmetry.space_group_name_H-M   'P 1'
#
loop_
_entity.id
_entity.type
_entity.pdbx_description
1 polymer ?
#
loop_
_entity_poly.entity_id
_entity_poly.type
_entity_poly.pdbx_seq_one_letter_code
_entity_poly.pdbx_strand_id
1 'polypeptide(L)' 'MDHIYGGEDEPMEKIIDVFVCKLRAKLLEMNDGLDVVRTVWGRGYQFEPKGFEPVFRHRVRVPR' A
#
# COMPACT_ATOMS: atom_id res chain seq x y z
N MET A 1 5.75 0.90 17.93
CA MET A 1 5.72 1.10 16.47
C MET A 1 7.16 1.30 16.02
N ASP A 2 7.45 1.16 14.73
CA ASP A 2 8.72 1.56 14.11
C ASP A 2 9.87 0.56 14.17
N HIS A 3 9.64 -0.64 13.64
CA HIS A 3 10.72 -1.51 13.16
C HIS A 3 10.35 -2.08 11.79
N ILE A 4 10.31 -1.22 10.76
CA ILE A 4 10.40 -1.67 9.36
C ILE A 4 11.86 -1.66 8.88
N TYR A 5 12.75 -0.91 9.54
CA TYR A 5 14.19 -0.90 9.22
C TYR A 5 15.01 -1.00 10.51
N GLY A 6 15.42 -2.21 10.86
CA GLY A 6 16.24 -2.53 12.02
C GLY A 6 17.57 -3.20 11.65
N GLY A 7 18.15 -2.85 10.51
CA GLY A 7 19.42 -3.39 10.01
C GLY A 7 19.90 -2.61 8.79
N GLU A 8 21.20 -2.65 8.53
CA GLU A 8 22.03 -1.82 7.63
C GLU A 8 21.67 -1.82 6.12
N ASP A 9 20.42 -2.16 5.77
CA ASP A 9 19.87 -2.14 4.42
C ASP A 9 18.65 -1.20 4.40
N GLU A 10 18.86 0.06 4.84
CA GLU A 10 17.88 1.13 4.61
C GLU A 10 17.74 1.27 3.09
N PRO A 11 16.59 0.90 2.52
CA PRO A 11 16.48 1.03 1.10
C PRO A 11 16.25 2.51 0.81
N MET A 12 17.17 3.09 0.01
CA MET A 12 17.14 4.48 -0.41
C MET A 12 15.70 4.93 -0.70
N GLU A 13 15.26 6.11 -0.25
CA GLU A 13 13.90 6.68 -0.39
C GLU A 13 13.15 6.28 -1.68
N LYS A 14 13.87 6.18 -2.80
CA LYS A 14 13.39 5.74 -4.11
C LYS A 14 12.78 4.33 -4.14
N ILE A 15 13.15 3.41 -3.25
CA ILE A 15 12.51 2.09 -3.20
C ILE A 15 11.06 2.21 -2.76
N ILE A 16 10.78 3.13 -1.82
CA ILE A 16 9.44 3.29 -1.24
C ILE A 16 8.51 3.80 -2.34
N ASP A 17 8.96 4.78 -3.12
CA ASP A 17 8.26 5.23 -4.32
C ASP A 17 8.03 4.08 -5.32
N VAL A 18 9.04 3.25 -5.59
CA VAL A 18 8.89 2.11 -6.52
C VAL A 18 7.88 1.09 -5.98
N PHE A 19 7.90 0.78 -4.69
CA PHE A 19 6.94 -0.13 -4.08
C PHE A 19 5.53 0.46 -4.06
N VAL A 20 5.39 1.74 -3.76
CA VAL A 20 4.09 2.42 -3.78
C VAL A 20 3.54 2.53 -5.20
N CYS A 21 4.38 2.82 -6.20
CA CYS A 21 3.99 2.76 -7.61
C CYS A 21 3.47 1.37 -8.00
N LYS A 22 4.18 0.29 -7.60
CA LYS A 22 3.74 -1.09 -7.84
C LYS A 22 2.44 -1.44 -7.10
N LEU A 23 2.30 -0.99 -5.85
CA LEU A 23 1.09 -1.20 -5.05
C LEU A 23 -0.11 -0.49 -5.69
N ARG A 24 0.05 0.78 -6.08
CA ARG A 24 -0.99 1.59 -6.73
C ARG A 24 -1.48 0.94 -8.00
N ALA A 25 -0.57 0.46 -8.86
CA ALA A 25 -0.95 -0.23 -10.09
C ALA A 25 -1.84 -1.46 -9.83
N LYS A 26 -1.49 -2.27 -8.82
CA LYS A 26 -2.30 -3.44 -8.43
C LYS A 26 -3.67 -3.06 -7.87
N LEU A 27 -3.73 -2.04 -7.01
CA LEU A 27 -4.99 -1.58 -6.45
C LEU A 27 -5.91 -0.97 -7.52
N LEU A 28 -5.33 -0.23 -8.46
CA LEU A 28 -6.06 0.34 -9.59
C LEU A 28 -6.70 -0.75 -10.46
N GLU A 29 -5.95 -1.81 -10.76
CA GLU A 29 -6.44 -2.97 -11.52
C GLU A 29 -7.56 -3.72 -10.76
N MET A 30 -7.42 -3.91 -9.45
CA MET A 30 -8.39 -4.64 -8.62
C MET A 30 -9.67 -3.85 -8.33
N ASN A 31 -9.61 -2.52 -8.40
CA ASN A 31 -10.73 -1.63 -8.04
C ASN A 31 -11.34 -0.94 -9.28
N ASP A 32 -11.28 -1.55 -10.47
CA ASP A 32 -11.86 -1.02 -11.71
C ASP A 32 -11.43 0.43 -12.03
N GLY A 33 -10.14 0.74 -11.84
CA GLY A 33 -9.60 2.07 -12.11
C GLY A 33 -9.75 3.07 -10.97
N LEU A 34 -10.22 2.64 -9.79
CA LEU A 34 -10.29 3.49 -8.61
C LEU A 34 -8.92 3.64 -7.93
N ASP A 35 -8.39 4.86 -7.96
CA ASP A 35 -7.17 5.22 -7.23
C ASP A 35 -7.50 5.57 -5.77
N VAL A 36 -6.96 4.77 -4.86
CA VAL A 36 -7.24 4.83 -3.41
C VAL A 36 -6.02 5.23 -2.58
N VAL A 37 -4.91 5.60 -3.22
CA VAL A 37 -3.71 6.06 -2.53
C VAL A 37 -3.46 7.51 -2.95
N ARG A 38 -3.18 8.40 -2.01
CA ARG A 38 -2.81 9.78 -2.27
C ARG A 38 -1.39 10.04 -1.78
N THR A 39 -0.57 10.68 -2.60
CA THR A 39 0.72 11.23 -2.15
C THR A 39 0.49 12.54 -1.43
N VAL A 40 0.99 12.63 -0.19
CA VAL A 40 1.02 13.83 0.63
C VAL A 40 2.46 14.26 0.78
N TRP A 41 2.85 15.28 0.03
CA TRP A 41 4.22 15.79 -0.01
C TRP A 41 4.72 16.16 1.40
N GLY A 42 5.93 15.69 1.74
CA GLY A 42 6.53 15.87 3.06
C GLY A 42 5.89 15.05 4.20
N ARG A 43 4.91 14.18 3.90
CA ARG A 43 4.25 13.29 4.89
C ARG A 43 4.19 11.83 4.47
N GLY A 44 4.31 11.53 3.18
CA GLY A 44 4.26 10.17 2.64
C GLY A 44 2.97 9.89 1.86
N TYR A 45 2.38 8.71 2.06
CA TYR A 45 1.20 8.27 1.30
C TYR A 45 0.03 7.98 2.24
N GLN A 46 -1.18 8.33 1.82
CA GLN A 46 -2.41 8.19 2.57
C GLN A 46 -3.41 7.34 1.80
N PHE A 47 -4.13 6.46 2.49
CA PHE A 47 -5.27 5.76 1.90
C PHE A 47 -6.51 6.67 1.85
N GLU A 48 -7.12 6.81 0.67
CA GLU A 48 -8.34 7.60 0.41
C GLU A 48 -9.47 6.64 0.01
N PRO A 49 -10.39 6.27 0.94
CA PRO A 49 -11.40 5.23 0.71
C PRO A 49 -12.58 5.67 -0.17
N LYS A 50 -12.49 6.83 -0.83
CA LYS A 50 -13.64 7.42 -1.55
C LYS A 50 -14.06 6.49 -2.69
N GLY A 51 -15.26 5.90 -2.58
CA GLY A 51 -15.79 4.96 -3.57
C GLY A 51 -15.20 3.54 -3.48
N PHE A 52 -14.36 3.27 -2.48
CA PHE A 52 -13.80 1.94 -2.25
C PHE A 52 -14.79 1.08 -1.45
N GLU A 53 -15.28 0.02 -2.07
CA GLU A 53 -16.16 -0.97 -1.45
C GLU A 53 -15.37 -2.27 -1.20
N PRO A 54 -15.09 -2.66 0.06
CA PRO A 54 -14.26 -3.82 0.36
C PRO A 54 -15.01 -5.14 0.12
N VAL A 55 -14.52 -5.95 -0.82
CA VAL A 55 -14.97 -7.34 -0.98
C VAL A 55 -14.07 -8.28 -0.16
N PHE A 56 -14.51 -8.61 1.06
CA PHE A 56 -13.78 -9.55 1.91
C PHE A 56 -13.92 -10.98 1.37
N ARG A 57 -12.84 -11.55 0.85
CA ARG A 57 -12.78 -13.01 0.61
C ARG A 57 -12.92 -13.73 1.95
N HIS A 58 -13.81 -14.72 1.99
CA HIS A 58 -14.10 -15.53 3.18
C HIS A 58 -12.80 -16.05 3.81
N ARG A 59 -12.62 -15.82 5.11
CA ARG A 59 -11.42 -16.09 5.93
C ARG A 59 -10.53 -17.21 5.38
N VAL A 60 -9.30 -16.87 4.99
CA VAL A 60 -8.20 -17.84 4.94
C VAL A 60 -7.98 -18.30 6.39
N ARG A 61 -8.36 -19.54 6.71
CA ARG A 61 -7.94 -20.16 7.98
C ARG A 61 -6.42 -20.27 7.94
N VAL A 62 -5.73 -19.50 8.77
CA VAL A 62 -4.31 -19.74 9.05
C VAL A 62 -4.20 -21.08 9.78
N PRO A 63 -3.46 -22.08 9.24
CA PRO A 63 -3.15 -23.29 10.00
C PRO A 63 -2.31 -22.91 11.23
N ARG A 64 -2.62 -23.56 12.35
CA ARG A 64 -1.99 -23.35 13.66
C ARG A 64 -0.51 -23.69 13.65
#